data_AF-A0A955Y7G2-F1
#
_entry.id   AF-A0A955Y7G2-F1
#
_cell.length_a   1.000
_cell.length_b   1.000
_cell.length_c   1.000
_cell.angle_alpha   90.00
_cell.angle_beta   90.00
_cell.angle_gamma   90.00
#
_symmetry.space_group_name_H-M   'P 1'
#
loop_
_entity.id
_entity.type
_entity.pdbx_description
1 polymer ?
#
loop_
_entity_poly.entity_id
_entity_poly.type
_entity_poly.pdbx_seq_one_letter_code
_entity_poly.pdbx_strand_id
1 'polypeptide(L)'
;MNPVEDPVVRNVRLALHHGGPQSSAELAARTGASVSTVQRALRSLDVLTMGRARATRHALRREIRGVDPPVALYEVTTAPRRLGDLHPAHPYGFGFVASVAWERSRWFDDLPWFLHDLRPSGYLGRQVPLRHPELDVPRDVLVWSGDDVLRWATDARHDGIGAFVLGEASLARLAAEAVHPPASLCRDDRLEAYATLAEAALQLGPVGSSAAGEQPKLLARVEGRSVIVKISPPRTGGELAVRVADLLVAE
;
A
#
# COMPACT_ATOMS: atom_id res chain seq x y z
N MET A 1 11.10 15.95 -34.95
CA MET A 1 9.83 15.71 -35.68
C MET A 1 9.23 14.46 -35.08
N ASN A 2 8.29 14.60 -34.13
CA ASN A 2 7.64 13.43 -33.53
C ASN A 2 6.91 12.67 -34.64
N PRO A 3 7.10 11.34 -34.80
CA PRO A 3 6.35 10.59 -35.79
C PRO A 3 4.86 10.77 -35.47
N VAL A 4 4.08 11.17 -36.49
CA VAL A 4 2.63 11.25 -36.39
C VAL A 4 2.15 9.84 -36.03
N GLU A 5 1.65 9.69 -34.83
CA GLU A 5 1.20 8.41 -34.33
C GLU A 5 0.05 7.89 -35.19
N ASP A 6 0.08 6.61 -35.54
CA ASP A 6 -1.00 5.93 -36.26
C ASP A 6 -2.35 6.19 -35.54
N PRO A 7 -3.36 6.73 -36.23
CA PRO A 7 -4.67 7.04 -35.64
C PRO A 7 -5.31 5.86 -34.91
N VAL A 8 -5.10 4.62 -35.37
CA VAL A 8 -5.64 3.43 -34.70
C VAL A 8 -4.92 3.16 -33.38
N VAL A 9 -3.58 3.31 -33.34
CA VAL A 9 -2.79 3.16 -32.11
C VAL A 9 -3.23 4.19 -31.08
N ARG A 10 -3.39 5.45 -31.51
CA ARG A 10 -3.91 6.53 -30.67
C ARG A 10 -5.30 6.20 -30.11
N ASN A 11 -6.23 5.75 -30.96
CA ASN A 11 -7.60 5.43 -30.54
C ASN A 11 -7.65 4.23 -29.59
N VAL A 12 -6.84 3.20 -29.81
CA VAL A 12 -6.71 2.05 -28.88
C VAL A 12 -6.14 2.51 -27.54
N ARG A 13 -5.10 3.36 -27.54
CA ARG A 13 -4.55 3.91 -26.29
C ARG A 13 -5.61 4.70 -25.53
N LEU A 14 -6.33 5.61 -26.18
CA LEU A 14 -7.40 6.39 -25.56
C LEU A 14 -8.51 5.50 -25.01
N ALA A 15 -8.88 4.45 -25.76
CA ALA A 15 -9.87 3.48 -25.33
C ALA A 15 -9.46 2.80 -24.02
N LEU A 16 -8.22 2.30 -23.93
CA LEU A 16 -7.69 1.65 -22.73
C LEU A 16 -7.46 2.63 -21.57
N HIS A 17 -6.99 3.84 -21.86
CA HIS A 17 -6.69 4.85 -20.86
C HIS A 17 -7.93 5.24 -20.04
N HIS A 18 -9.11 5.31 -20.67
CA HIS A 18 -10.37 5.63 -20.00
C HIS A 18 -11.23 4.42 -19.65
N GLY A 19 -11.10 3.31 -20.39
CA GLY A 19 -12.00 2.16 -20.32
C GLY A 19 -11.47 0.97 -19.51
N GLY A 20 -10.22 1.01 -19.07
CA GLY A 20 -9.63 -0.07 -18.28
C GLY A 20 -9.32 -1.35 -19.09
N PRO A 21 -9.28 -2.52 -18.44
CA PRO A 21 -9.01 -3.79 -19.10
C PRO A 21 -10.09 -4.18 -20.13
N GLN A 22 -9.73 -4.27 -21.40
CA GLN A 22 -10.65 -4.56 -22.52
C GLN A 22 -10.13 -5.66 -23.45
N SER A 23 -11.03 -6.42 -24.06
CA SER A 23 -10.71 -7.43 -25.08
C SER A 23 -10.43 -6.78 -26.43
N SER A 24 -9.73 -7.50 -27.31
CA SER A 24 -9.51 -7.02 -28.68
C SER A 24 -10.82 -6.79 -29.44
N ALA A 25 -11.89 -7.54 -29.13
CA ALA A 25 -13.21 -7.38 -29.73
C ALA A 25 -13.91 -6.10 -29.26
N GLU A 26 -13.88 -5.80 -27.96
CA GLU A 26 -14.41 -4.56 -27.40
C GLU A 26 -13.65 -3.33 -27.97
N LEU A 27 -12.33 -3.43 -28.08
CA LEU A 27 -11.49 -2.39 -28.67
C LEU A 27 -11.78 -2.20 -30.17
N ALA A 28 -11.97 -3.28 -30.93
CA ALA A 28 -12.34 -3.21 -32.35
C ALA A 28 -13.69 -2.50 -32.52
N ALA A 29 -14.70 -2.89 -31.74
CA ALA A 29 -16.02 -2.27 -31.76
C ALA A 29 -15.96 -0.77 -31.43
N ARG A 30 -15.15 -0.37 -30.42
CA ARG A 30 -15.01 1.04 -30.01
C ARG A 30 -14.24 1.89 -31.02
N THR A 31 -13.26 1.32 -31.70
CA THR A 31 -12.36 2.06 -32.61
C THR A 31 -12.83 2.03 -34.07
N GLY A 32 -13.79 1.15 -34.42
CA GLY A 32 -14.22 0.91 -35.80
C GLY A 32 -13.18 0.14 -36.63
N ALA A 33 -12.07 -0.31 -36.02
CA ALA A 33 -11.02 -1.05 -36.69
C ALA A 33 -11.27 -2.57 -36.62
N SER A 34 -10.63 -3.32 -37.52
CA SER A 34 -10.66 -4.79 -37.45
C SER A 34 -9.89 -5.31 -36.23
N VAL A 35 -10.23 -6.51 -35.75
CA VAL A 35 -9.53 -7.16 -34.62
C VAL A 35 -8.03 -7.33 -34.92
N SER A 36 -7.65 -7.65 -36.16
CA SER A 36 -6.23 -7.81 -36.53
C SER A 36 -5.48 -6.48 -36.50
N THR A 37 -6.13 -5.37 -36.88
CA THR A 37 -5.59 -4.01 -36.76
C THR A 37 -5.41 -3.63 -35.29
N VAL A 38 -6.40 -3.91 -34.43
CA VAL A 38 -6.30 -3.67 -32.98
C VAL A 38 -5.17 -4.47 -32.35
N GLN A 39 -5.03 -5.75 -32.70
CA GLN A 39 -3.93 -6.58 -32.18
C GLN A 39 -2.55 -6.06 -32.62
N ARG A 40 -2.45 -5.52 -33.84
CA ARG A 40 -1.22 -4.85 -34.30
C ARG A 40 -0.94 -3.59 -33.49
N ALA A 41 -1.96 -2.76 -33.24
CA ALA A 41 -1.83 -1.56 -32.42
C ALA A 41 -1.41 -1.88 -30.98
N LEU A 42 -2.02 -2.91 -30.36
CA LEU A 42 -1.66 -3.36 -29.00
C LEU A 42 -0.18 -3.76 -28.87
N ARG A 43 0.45 -4.30 -29.92
CA ARG A 43 1.88 -4.66 -29.90
C ARG A 43 2.82 -3.45 -29.89
N SER A 44 2.31 -2.27 -30.25
CA SER A 44 3.06 -1.01 -30.22
C SER A 44 2.85 -0.19 -28.94
N LEU A 45 2.01 -0.69 -28.03
CA LEU A 45 1.69 -0.05 -26.76
C LEU A 45 2.27 -0.87 -25.61
N ASP A 46 2.63 -0.19 -24.52
CA ASP A 46 2.96 -0.87 -23.26
C ASP A 46 1.67 -1.27 -22.52
N VAL A 47 1.20 -2.49 -22.81
CA VAL A 47 -0.03 -3.04 -22.25
C VAL A 47 0.25 -4.30 -21.44
N LEU A 48 -0.44 -4.42 -20.32
CA LEU A 48 -0.56 -5.70 -19.62
C LEU A 48 -1.68 -6.51 -20.26
N THR A 49 -1.37 -7.74 -20.68
CA THR A 49 -2.35 -8.69 -21.19
C THR A 49 -2.54 -9.83 -20.19
N MET A 50 -3.78 -10.05 -19.75
CA MET A 50 -4.12 -11.13 -18.82
C MET A 50 -5.36 -11.89 -19.29
N GLY A 51 -5.51 -13.14 -18.82
CA GLY A 51 -6.59 -14.04 -19.18
C GLY A 51 -6.21 -15.01 -20.31
N ARG A 52 -7.15 -15.90 -20.65
CA ARG A 52 -6.98 -16.90 -21.72
C ARG A 52 -8.19 -16.93 -22.62
N ALA A 53 -7.95 -17.17 -23.92
CA ALA A 53 -8.98 -17.25 -24.95
C ALA A 53 -9.99 -16.08 -24.87
N ARG A 54 -11.29 -16.36 -24.70
CA ARG A 54 -12.34 -15.33 -24.60
C ARG A 54 -12.23 -14.41 -23.38
N ALA A 55 -11.48 -14.81 -22.36
CA ALA A 55 -11.26 -14.02 -21.15
C ALA A 55 -10.04 -13.10 -21.26
N THR A 56 -9.30 -13.12 -22.38
CA THR A 56 -8.15 -12.22 -22.58
C THR A 56 -8.59 -10.76 -22.56
N ARG A 57 -7.91 -9.96 -21.77
CA ARG A 57 -8.09 -8.52 -21.62
C ARG A 57 -6.73 -7.83 -21.63
N HIS A 58 -6.67 -6.64 -22.20
CA HIS A 58 -5.52 -5.77 -22.30
C HIS A 58 -5.80 -4.51 -21.51
N ALA A 59 -4.84 -4.03 -20.72
CA ALA A 59 -4.92 -2.75 -20.04
C ALA A 59 -3.65 -1.95 -20.29
N LEU A 60 -3.77 -0.63 -20.42
CA LEU A 60 -2.62 0.25 -20.50
C LEU A 60 -1.96 0.32 -19.11
N ARG A 61 -0.64 0.11 -19.03
CA ARG A 61 0.09 0.25 -17.77
C ARG A 61 0.05 1.69 -17.30
N ARG A 62 0.06 1.88 -15.98
CA ARG A 62 0.02 3.19 -15.35
C ARG A 62 1.23 3.37 -14.44
N GLU A 63 1.79 4.57 -14.46
CA GLU A 63 2.85 4.94 -13.53
C GLU A 63 2.24 5.44 -12.22
N ILE A 64 2.89 5.10 -11.11
CA ILE A 64 2.61 5.67 -9.79
C ILE A 64 3.90 6.32 -9.32
N ARG A 65 3.86 7.62 -9.01
CA ARG A 65 5.02 8.35 -8.51
C ARG A 65 5.66 7.63 -7.31
N GLY A 66 6.96 7.41 -7.37
CA GLY A 66 7.73 6.77 -6.29
C GLY A 66 7.59 5.25 -6.20
N VAL A 67 6.88 4.62 -7.15
CA VAL A 67 6.71 3.16 -7.21
C VAL A 67 7.29 2.67 -8.53
N ASP A 68 8.11 1.63 -8.48
CA ASP A 68 8.65 0.95 -9.66
C ASP A 68 7.80 -0.29 -10.00
N PRO A 69 6.93 -0.25 -11.03
CA PRO A 69 6.11 -1.38 -11.42
C PRO A 69 6.86 -2.36 -12.36
N PRO A 70 6.57 -3.68 -12.32
CA PRO A 70 5.69 -4.34 -11.37
C PRO A 70 6.17 -4.32 -9.92
N VAL A 71 5.22 -4.23 -9.00
CA VAL A 71 5.50 -4.39 -7.58
C VAL A 71 5.34 -5.87 -7.23
N ALA A 72 6.46 -6.53 -6.93
CA ALA A 72 6.45 -7.92 -6.48
C ALA A 72 5.79 -8.05 -5.09
N LEU A 73 4.92 -9.04 -4.94
CA LEU A 73 4.31 -9.42 -3.66
C LEU A 73 5.04 -10.64 -3.09
N TYR A 74 5.50 -10.52 -1.85
CA TYR A 74 6.14 -11.58 -1.10
C TYR A 74 5.31 -11.97 0.11
N GLU A 75 5.33 -13.27 0.41
CA GLU A 75 4.95 -13.81 1.70
C GLU A 75 6.20 -14.06 2.53
N VAL A 76 6.25 -13.43 3.69
CA VAL A 76 7.30 -13.57 4.69
C VAL A 76 7.10 -14.89 5.40
N THR A 77 8.00 -15.82 5.14
CA THR A 77 8.18 -17.06 5.90
C THR A 77 9.65 -17.17 6.32
N THR A 78 10.11 -18.32 6.79
CA THR A 78 11.56 -18.56 7.01
C THR A 78 12.39 -18.32 5.74
N ALA A 79 11.81 -18.57 4.57
CA ALA A 79 12.35 -18.18 3.27
C ALA A 79 11.26 -17.40 2.52
N PRO A 80 11.43 -16.08 2.30
CA PRO A 80 10.43 -15.27 1.62
C PRO A 80 10.03 -15.86 0.27
N ARG A 81 8.72 -15.99 0.04
CA ARG A 81 8.16 -16.59 -1.18
C ARG A 81 7.46 -15.53 -2.01
N ARG A 82 7.87 -15.36 -3.27
CA ARG A 82 7.17 -14.47 -4.21
C ARG A 82 5.83 -15.09 -4.61
N LEU A 83 4.75 -14.36 -4.39
CA LEU A 83 3.38 -14.78 -4.71
C LEU A 83 2.94 -14.33 -6.11
N GLY A 84 3.49 -13.22 -6.59
CA GLY A 84 3.14 -12.64 -7.88
C GLY A 84 3.52 -11.17 -7.97
N ASP A 85 2.94 -10.49 -8.95
CA ASP A 85 3.26 -9.10 -9.29
C ASP A 85 2.01 -8.26 -9.42
N LEU A 86 2.04 -7.06 -8.83
CA LEU A 86 1.04 -6.03 -9.05
C LEU A 86 1.49 -5.08 -10.16
N HIS A 87 0.60 -4.91 -11.12
CA HIS A 87 0.78 -3.96 -12.21
C HIS A 87 -0.33 -2.90 -12.13
N PRO A 88 -0.01 -1.64 -11.81
CA PRO A 88 -0.98 -0.57 -11.92
C PRO A 88 -1.46 -0.43 -13.35
N ALA A 89 -2.78 -0.28 -13.52
CA ALA A 89 -3.43 -0.16 -14.81
C ALA A 89 -4.25 1.12 -14.87
N HIS A 90 -4.41 1.66 -16.07
CA HIS A 90 -5.38 2.73 -16.31
C HIS A 90 -6.82 2.20 -16.27
N PRO A 91 -7.80 3.08 -16.00
CA PRO A 91 -7.64 4.42 -15.42
C PRO A 91 -7.21 4.37 -13.94
N TYR A 92 -7.55 3.29 -13.26
CA TYR A 92 -7.25 2.99 -11.86
C TYR A 92 -7.17 1.47 -11.67
N GLY A 93 -6.76 1.04 -10.47
CA GLY A 93 -6.70 -0.38 -10.11
C GLY A 93 -5.45 -1.10 -10.60
N PHE A 94 -5.47 -2.42 -10.45
CA PHE A 94 -4.30 -3.28 -10.60
C PHE A 94 -4.62 -4.60 -11.32
N GLY A 95 -3.69 -5.03 -12.16
CA GLY A 95 -3.60 -6.43 -12.57
C GLY A 95 -2.64 -7.18 -11.65
N PHE A 96 -3.13 -8.19 -10.93
CA PHE A 96 -2.26 -9.11 -10.21
C PHE A 96 -1.91 -10.30 -11.11
N VAL A 97 -0.62 -10.54 -11.34
CA VAL A 97 -0.11 -11.71 -12.06
C VAL A 97 0.44 -12.71 -11.05
N ALA A 98 -0.30 -13.77 -10.79
CA ALA A 98 0.08 -14.80 -9.82
C ALA A 98 1.27 -15.63 -10.32
N SER A 99 2.23 -15.89 -9.43
CA SER A 99 3.33 -16.84 -9.64
C SER A 99 3.14 -18.17 -8.90
N VAL A 100 2.05 -18.30 -8.13
CA VAL A 100 1.70 -19.49 -7.34
C VAL A 100 0.46 -20.19 -7.92
N ALA A 101 0.39 -21.51 -7.77
CA ALA A 101 -0.66 -22.33 -8.38
C ALA A 101 -2.05 -22.18 -7.74
N TRP A 102 -2.10 -21.81 -6.46
CA TRP A 102 -3.34 -21.68 -5.69
C TRP A 102 -4.03 -20.32 -5.86
N GLU A 103 -3.35 -19.33 -6.44
CA GLU A 103 -3.92 -18.03 -6.77
C GLU A 103 -3.98 -17.85 -8.28
N ARG A 104 -4.95 -17.05 -8.75
CA ARG A 104 -5.14 -16.78 -10.18
C ARG A 104 -4.84 -15.32 -10.47
N SER A 105 -4.29 -15.06 -11.66
CA SER A 105 -4.14 -13.69 -12.15
C SER A 105 -5.51 -13.05 -12.38
N ARG A 106 -5.73 -11.86 -11.82
CA ARG A 106 -7.03 -11.17 -11.83
C ARG A 106 -6.85 -9.66 -11.85
N TRP A 107 -7.86 -8.97 -12.37
CA TRP A 107 -7.99 -7.52 -12.31
C TRP A 107 -8.73 -7.11 -11.04
N PHE A 108 -8.33 -5.98 -10.47
CA PHE A 108 -8.93 -5.36 -9.30
C PHE A 108 -9.12 -3.87 -9.57
N ASP A 109 -10.26 -3.32 -9.17
CA ASP A 109 -10.58 -1.89 -9.33
C ASP A 109 -9.78 -1.00 -8.37
N ASP A 110 -9.25 -1.58 -7.31
CA ASP A 110 -8.35 -0.96 -6.35
C ASP A 110 -7.35 -2.02 -5.85
N LEU A 111 -6.64 -1.76 -4.74
CA LEU A 111 -5.78 -2.73 -4.09
C LEU A 111 -6.50 -4.09 -3.91
N PRO A 112 -5.88 -5.24 -4.25
CA PRO A 112 -6.50 -6.53 -4.04
C PRO A 112 -6.98 -6.75 -2.60
N TRP A 113 -8.11 -7.42 -2.44
CA TRP A 113 -8.75 -7.63 -1.13
C TRP A 113 -7.83 -8.29 -0.09
N PHE A 114 -6.95 -9.19 -0.52
CA PHE A 114 -5.98 -9.88 0.35
C PHE A 114 -4.81 -8.97 0.81
N LEU A 115 -4.73 -7.74 0.29
CA LEU A 115 -3.80 -6.70 0.71
C LEU A 115 -4.50 -5.56 1.44
N HIS A 116 -5.81 -5.65 1.73
CA HIS A 116 -6.51 -4.59 2.45
C HIS A 116 -5.95 -4.33 3.86
N ASP A 117 -5.36 -5.35 4.50
CA ASP A 117 -4.67 -5.21 5.80
C ASP A 117 -3.38 -4.37 5.71
N LEU A 118 -2.89 -4.10 4.49
CA LEU A 118 -1.83 -3.13 4.25
C LEU A 118 -2.34 -1.69 4.27
N ARG A 119 -3.64 -1.42 4.43
CA ARG A 119 -4.12 -0.05 4.57
C ARG A 119 -3.80 0.47 5.99
N PRO A 120 -3.10 1.60 6.13
CA PRO A 120 -2.87 2.17 7.45
C PRO A 120 -4.20 2.55 8.08
N SER A 121 -4.43 2.07 9.29
CA SER A 121 -5.67 2.28 10.04
C SER A 121 -5.41 2.49 11.53
N GLY A 122 -6.42 2.97 12.24
CA GLY A 122 -6.31 3.26 13.66
C GLY A 122 -5.36 4.42 13.98
N TYR A 123 -5.04 4.53 15.27
CA TYR A 123 -4.16 5.59 15.78
C TYR A 123 -2.79 5.62 15.08
N LEU A 124 -2.11 4.47 14.96
CA LEU A 124 -0.79 4.39 14.30
C LEU A 124 -0.89 4.68 12.81
N GLY A 125 -1.92 4.16 12.13
CA GLY A 125 -2.11 4.39 10.71
C GLY A 125 -2.29 5.87 10.37
N ARG A 126 -3.09 6.60 11.14
CA ARG A 126 -3.31 8.05 10.96
C ARG A 126 -2.03 8.88 11.09
N GLN A 127 -1.00 8.36 11.75
CA GLN A 127 0.30 9.04 11.87
C GLN A 127 1.20 8.82 10.65
N VAL A 128 0.90 7.86 9.77
CA VAL A 128 1.75 7.52 8.62
C VAL A 128 2.04 8.74 7.73
N PRO A 129 1.05 9.53 7.26
CA PRO A 129 1.33 10.72 6.44
C PRO A 129 2.19 11.78 7.13
N LEU A 130 2.18 11.80 8.47
CA LEU A 130 2.92 12.78 9.27
C LEU A 130 4.36 12.33 9.55
N ARG A 131 4.58 11.01 9.65
CA ARG A 131 5.91 10.40 9.77
C ARG A 131 6.63 10.33 8.43
N HIS A 132 5.87 10.29 7.34
CA HIS A 132 6.37 10.11 5.98
C HIS A 132 5.86 11.21 5.04
N PRO A 133 6.15 12.51 5.31
CA PRO A 133 5.72 13.62 4.47
C PRO A 133 6.27 13.53 3.03
N GLU A 134 7.37 12.81 2.82
CA GLU A 134 8.00 12.57 1.52
C GLU A 134 7.12 11.78 0.53
N LEU A 135 6.13 11.02 1.03
CA LEU A 135 5.25 10.19 0.20
C LEU A 135 4.24 11.01 -0.62
N ASP A 136 4.01 12.28 -0.26
CA ASP A 136 3.06 13.17 -0.93
C ASP A 136 1.66 12.53 -1.11
N VAL A 137 1.15 11.97 -0.01
CA VAL A 137 -0.13 11.25 0.08
C VAL A 137 -1.15 12.05 0.90
N PRO A 138 -2.47 11.80 0.73
CA PRO A 138 -3.49 12.48 1.52
C PRO A 138 -3.28 12.33 3.03
N ARG A 139 -3.60 13.39 3.79
CA ARG A 139 -3.46 13.39 5.26
C ARG A 139 -4.43 12.42 5.95
N ASP A 140 -5.63 12.25 5.40
CA ASP A 140 -6.60 11.29 5.91
C ASP A 140 -6.39 9.94 5.23
N VAL A 141 -5.99 8.93 6.01
CA VAL A 141 -5.75 7.57 5.52
C VAL A 141 -7.03 6.86 5.05
N LEU A 142 -8.22 7.35 5.46
CA LEU A 142 -9.50 6.78 5.03
C LEU A 142 -9.82 7.05 3.56
N VAL A 143 -9.21 8.08 2.96
CA VAL A 143 -9.39 8.41 1.54
C VAL A 143 -8.27 7.89 0.65
N TRP A 144 -7.34 7.11 1.20
CA TRP A 144 -6.23 6.55 0.43
C TRP A 144 -6.74 5.58 -0.63
N SER A 145 -6.30 5.82 -1.86
CA SER A 145 -6.40 4.86 -2.95
C SER A 145 -5.37 3.75 -2.77
N GLY A 146 -5.49 2.65 -3.52
CA GLY A 146 -4.47 1.61 -3.57
C GLY A 146 -3.10 2.13 -4.02
N ASP A 147 -3.04 3.22 -4.77
CA ASP A 147 -1.77 3.85 -5.15
C ASP A 147 -1.05 4.44 -3.95
N ASP A 148 -1.79 5.14 -3.09
CA ASP A 148 -1.24 5.76 -1.88
C ASP A 148 -0.74 4.66 -0.93
N VAL A 149 -1.48 3.55 -0.85
CA VAL A 149 -1.06 2.36 -0.12
C VAL A 149 0.19 1.75 -0.73
N LEU A 150 0.30 1.65 -2.06
CA LEU A 150 1.49 1.11 -2.72
C LEU A 150 2.71 1.99 -2.47
N ARG A 151 2.60 3.32 -2.62
CA ARG A 151 3.69 4.27 -2.32
C ARG A 151 4.22 4.04 -0.91
N TRP A 152 3.32 3.99 0.06
CA TRP A 152 3.68 3.72 1.46
C TRP A 152 4.30 2.31 1.64
N ALA A 153 3.69 1.29 1.05
CA ALA A 153 4.06 -0.09 1.28
C ALA A 153 5.41 -0.49 0.66
N THR A 154 5.79 0.13 -0.47
CA THR A 154 7.07 -0.13 -1.14
C THR A 154 8.22 0.70 -0.59
N ASP A 155 7.94 1.86 0.00
CA ASP A 155 8.99 2.78 0.46
C ASP A 155 9.19 2.79 1.97
N ALA A 156 8.11 2.81 2.76
CA ALA A 156 8.18 3.04 4.20
C ALA A 156 7.78 1.81 5.04
N ARG A 157 6.80 1.02 4.60
CA ARG A 157 6.29 -0.13 5.36
C ARG A 157 7.19 -1.36 5.17
N HIS A 158 7.70 -1.90 6.27
CA HIS A 158 8.40 -3.18 6.28
C HIS A 158 8.06 -4.03 7.52
N ASP A 159 7.68 -3.40 8.64
CA ASP A 159 7.16 -4.08 9.84
C ASP A 159 5.70 -3.70 10.10
N GLY A 160 4.77 -4.52 9.61
CA GLY A 160 3.34 -4.34 9.83
C GLY A 160 2.61 -5.66 9.96
N ILE A 161 1.39 -5.62 10.46
CA ILE A 161 0.57 -6.81 10.68
C ILE A 161 0.40 -7.58 9.36
N GLY A 162 0.50 -8.91 9.44
CA GLY A 162 0.36 -9.83 8.31
C GLY A 162 1.68 -10.42 7.83
N ALA A 163 1.58 -11.33 6.85
CA ALA A 163 2.73 -12.01 6.26
C ALA A 163 3.17 -11.39 4.92
N PHE A 164 2.55 -10.30 4.46
CA PHE A 164 2.78 -9.76 3.12
C PHE A 164 3.68 -8.54 3.09
N VAL A 165 4.62 -8.54 2.15
CA VAL A 165 5.54 -7.44 1.84
C VAL A 165 5.49 -7.12 0.36
N LEU A 166 5.44 -5.83 0.03
CA LEU A 166 5.39 -5.32 -1.34
C LEU A 166 6.75 -4.71 -1.72
N GLY A 167 7.30 -5.17 -2.83
CA GLY A 167 8.54 -4.66 -3.41
C GLY A 167 9.81 -5.27 -2.82
N GLU A 168 10.85 -5.32 -3.64
CA GLU A 168 12.17 -5.84 -3.25
C GLU A 168 12.84 -4.98 -2.19
N ALA A 169 12.67 -3.65 -2.26
CA ALA A 169 13.23 -2.72 -1.29
C ALA A 169 12.68 -2.98 0.14
N SER A 170 11.37 -3.13 0.29
CA SER A 170 10.77 -3.46 1.59
C SER A 170 11.19 -4.84 2.09
N LEU A 171 11.32 -5.83 1.20
CA LEU A 171 11.83 -7.15 1.57
C LEU A 171 13.29 -7.08 2.05
N ALA A 172 14.14 -6.32 1.35
CA ALA A 172 15.54 -6.13 1.73
C ALA A 172 15.67 -5.41 3.07
N ARG A 173 14.84 -4.39 3.34
CA ARG A 173 14.78 -3.71 4.65
C ARG A 173 14.39 -4.69 5.76
N LEU A 174 13.33 -5.47 5.57
CA LEU A 174 12.91 -6.49 6.55
C LEU A 174 14.02 -7.51 6.83
N ALA A 175 14.73 -7.97 5.78
CA ALA A 175 15.86 -8.88 5.95
C ALA A 175 17.03 -8.21 6.69
N ALA A 176 17.31 -6.93 6.41
CA ALA A 176 18.34 -6.18 7.10
C ALA A 176 18.03 -6.02 8.60
N GLU A 177 16.78 -5.77 8.98
CA GLU A 177 16.36 -5.70 10.38
C GLU A 177 16.44 -7.04 11.11
N ALA A 178 16.22 -8.16 10.41
CA ALA A 178 16.42 -9.47 11.01
C ALA A 178 17.88 -9.73 11.39
N VAL A 179 18.83 -9.14 10.66
CA VAL A 179 20.28 -9.23 10.94
C VAL A 179 20.73 -8.15 11.93
N HIS A 180 20.23 -6.94 11.76
CA HIS A 180 20.55 -5.76 12.56
C HIS A 180 19.25 -5.20 13.16
N PRO A 181 18.76 -5.81 14.26
CA PRO A 181 17.50 -5.40 14.84
C PRO A 181 17.54 -3.94 15.27
N PRO A 182 16.44 -3.19 15.11
CA PRO A 182 16.36 -1.82 15.57
C PRO A 182 16.61 -1.73 17.08
N ALA A 183 17.06 -0.55 17.50
CA ALA A 183 17.44 -0.27 18.88
C ALA A 183 16.38 -0.78 19.87
N SER A 184 16.85 -1.50 20.89
CA SER A 184 16.01 -2.00 21.97
C SER A 184 16.29 -1.22 23.23
N LEU A 185 15.24 -0.82 23.93
CA LEU A 185 15.32 -0.21 25.23
C LEU A 185 15.75 -1.25 26.27
N CYS A 186 16.57 -0.80 27.22
CA CYS A 186 16.83 -1.53 28.45
C CYS A 186 15.55 -1.53 29.30
N ARG A 187 15.28 -2.64 30.00
CA ARG A 187 14.13 -2.77 30.88
C ARG A 187 14.08 -1.66 31.93
N ASP A 188 15.21 -1.25 32.48
CA ASP A 188 15.27 -0.30 33.60
C ASP A 188 15.02 1.15 33.15
N ASP A 189 15.47 1.51 31.94
CA ASP A 189 15.32 2.86 31.38
C ASP A 189 14.00 3.08 30.62
N ARG A 190 13.21 2.00 30.45
CA ARG A 190 12.05 2.02 29.55
C ARG A 190 10.99 3.05 29.91
N LEU A 191 10.82 3.39 31.19
CA LEU A 191 9.77 4.32 31.62
C LEU A 191 10.04 5.76 31.15
N GLU A 192 11.29 6.22 31.27
CA GLU A 192 11.70 7.54 30.79
C GLU A 192 11.65 7.60 29.25
N ALA A 193 12.11 6.54 28.59
CA ALA A 193 12.01 6.41 27.15
C ALA A 193 10.54 6.41 26.68
N TYR A 194 9.65 5.68 27.37
CA TYR A 194 8.22 5.67 27.05
C TYR A 194 7.57 7.03 27.24
N ALA A 195 7.92 7.79 28.29
CA ALA A 195 7.41 9.14 28.48
C ALA A 195 7.78 10.04 27.28
N THR A 196 9.06 10.03 26.88
CA THR A 196 9.55 10.79 25.71
C THR A 196 8.85 10.38 24.42
N LEU A 197 8.74 9.06 24.17
CA LEU A 197 8.06 8.53 22.98
C LEU A 197 6.56 8.83 22.99
N ALA A 198 5.92 8.83 24.16
CA ALA A 198 4.50 9.16 24.30
C ALA A 198 4.26 10.62 23.96
N GLU A 199 5.06 11.54 24.48
CA GLU A 199 4.97 12.97 24.14
C GLU A 199 5.12 13.20 22.63
N ALA A 200 6.14 12.60 22.00
CA ALA A 200 6.33 12.67 20.56
C ALA A 200 5.13 12.08 19.79
N ALA A 201 4.61 10.93 20.21
CA ALA A 201 3.47 10.30 19.57
C ALA A 201 2.18 11.13 19.68
N LEU A 202 1.99 11.85 20.78
CA LEU A 202 0.83 12.72 21.03
C LEU A 202 0.94 14.05 20.27
N GLN A 203 2.16 14.56 20.03
CA GLN A 203 2.38 15.73 19.18
C GLN A 203 2.03 15.47 17.72
N LEU A 204 2.19 14.23 17.25
CA LEU A 204 1.84 13.82 15.89
C LEU A 204 0.33 13.72 15.64
N GLY A 205 -0.56 13.86 16.63
CA GLY A 205 -1.99 13.86 16.34
C GLY A 205 -2.85 14.09 17.57
N PRO A 206 -3.86 14.98 17.49
CA PRO A 206 -4.69 15.28 18.64
C PRO A 206 -5.44 14.03 19.10
N VAL A 207 -5.39 13.73 20.41
CA VAL A 207 -6.16 12.66 21.05
C VAL A 207 -7.67 12.95 21.08
N GLY A 208 -8.10 14.12 20.59
CA GLY A 208 -9.45 14.65 20.78
C GLY A 208 -10.47 14.44 19.65
N SER A 209 -10.10 13.91 18.47
CA SER A 209 -11.07 13.68 17.39
C SER A 209 -11.79 12.31 17.49
N SER A 210 -11.81 11.73 18.69
CA SER A 210 -12.31 10.37 18.92
C SER A 210 -13.84 10.35 19.00
N ALA A 211 -14.49 10.50 17.85
CA ALA A 211 -15.80 9.89 17.63
C ALA A 211 -15.69 8.36 17.41
N ALA A 212 -14.46 7.83 17.26
CA ALA A 212 -14.19 6.44 16.87
C ALA A 212 -13.54 5.57 17.96
N GLY A 213 -13.24 6.09 19.15
CA GLY A 213 -12.78 5.28 20.30
C GLY A 213 -11.37 4.66 20.16
N GLU A 214 -10.53 5.16 19.25
CA GLU A 214 -9.20 4.58 19.02
C GLU A 214 -8.21 4.96 20.15
N GLN A 215 -7.72 3.96 20.88
CA GLN A 215 -6.78 4.14 21.98
C GLN A 215 -5.37 4.54 21.49
N PRO A 216 -4.79 5.66 21.98
CA PRO A 216 -3.42 6.06 21.67
C PRO A 216 -2.41 4.98 22.05
N LYS A 217 -1.46 4.73 21.16
CA LYS A 217 -0.42 3.72 21.36
C LYS A 217 0.85 4.02 20.57
N LEU A 218 1.95 3.48 21.04
CA LEU A 218 3.25 3.51 20.36
C LEU A 218 3.84 2.09 20.28
N LEU A 219 4.77 1.92 19.35
CA LEU A 219 5.54 0.69 19.19
C LEU A 219 6.94 0.92 19.79
N ALA A 220 7.45 -0.06 20.52
CA ALA A 220 8.80 -0.03 21.06
C ALA A 220 9.41 -1.44 21.06
N ARG A 221 10.72 -1.52 21.27
CA ARG A 221 11.42 -2.79 21.55
C ARG A 221 12.04 -2.72 22.93
N VAL A 222 11.83 -3.74 23.76
CA VAL A 222 12.39 -3.86 25.11
C VAL A 222 13.02 -5.23 25.27
N GLU A 223 14.29 -5.28 25.64
CA GLU A 223 15.06 -6.54 25.73
C GLU A 223 14.89 -7.45 24.49
N GLY A 224 14.96 -6.85 23.30
CA GLY A 224 14.82 -7.54 22.01
C GLY A 224 13.38 -7.93 21.64
N ARG A 225 12.38 -7.59 22.44
CA ARG A 225 10.96 -7.92 22.19
C ARG A 225 10.18 -6.70 21.72
N SER A 226 9.46 -6.83 20.61
CA SER A 226 8.50 -5.82 20.16
C SER A 226 7.31 -5.76 21.13
N VAL A 227 6.95 -4.54 21.55
CA VAL A 227 5.84 -4.27 22.47
C VAL A 227 4.99 -3.13 21.93
N ILE A 228 3.70 -3.20 22.24
CA ILE A 228 2.74 -2.11 22.01
C ILE A 228 2.48 -1.46 23.36
N VAL A 229 2.77 -0.17 23.48
CA VAL A 229 2.55 0.61 24.71
C VAL A 229 1.33 1.49 24.49
N LYS A 230 0.27 1.23 25.24
CA LYS A 230 -0.91 2.09 25.28
C LYS A 230 -0.61 3.32 26.13
N ILE A 231 -1.00 4.49 25.66
CA ILE A 231 -0.71 5.77 26.33
C ILE A 231 -1.98 6.58 26.51
N SER A 232 -1.96 7.49 27.48
CA SER A 232 -3.04 8.47 27.70
C SER A 232 -2.52 9.89 27.42
N PRO A 233 -3.41 10.85 27.15
CA PRO A 233 -3.02 12.26 27.19
C PRO A 233 -2.46 12.65 28.57
N PRO A 234 -1.69 13.75 28.65
CA PRO A 234 -1.28 14.30 29.94
C PRO A 234 -2.50 14.57 30.81
N ARG A 235 -2.47 14.17 32.10
CA ARG A 235 -3.58 14.40 33.06
C ARG A 235 -3.89 15.88 33.26
N THR A 236 -2.97 16.77 32.90
CA THR A 236 -3.15 18.24 32.87
C THR A 236 -4.08 18.71 31.75
N GLY A 237 -4.45 17.83 30.80
CA GLY A 237 -5.32 18.12 29.66
C GLY A 237 -6.84 18.17 29.96
N GLY A 238 -7.23 18.23 31.24
CA GLY A 238 -8.64 18.34 31.68
C GLY A 238 -9.30 17.00 32.06
N GLU A 239 -10.57 17.06 32.45
CA GLU A 239 -11.31 15.92 33.02
C GLU A 239 -11.36 14.69 32.11
N LEU A 240 -11.49 14.89 30.79
CA LEU A 240 -11.48 13.80 29.82
C LEU A 240 -10.12 13.08 29.80
N ALA A 241 -9.01 13.82 29.87
CA ALA A 241 -7.67 13.24 29.90
C ALA A 241 -7.44 12.42 31.18
N VAL A 242 -7.89 12.93 32.33
CA VAL A 242 -7.86 12.20 33.61
C VAL A 242 -8.66 10.92 33.50
N ARG A 243 -9.90 10.99 32.99
CA ARG A 243 -10.75 9.81 32.80
C ARG A 243 -10.10 8.74 31.92
N VAL A 244 -9.49 9.13 30.80
CA VAL A 244 -8.79 8.19 29.90
C VAL A 244 -7.58 7.56 30.58
N ALA A 245 -6.81 8.34 31.35
CA ALA A 245 -5.68 7.82 32.12
C ALA A 245 -6.13 6.83 33.20
N ASP A 246 -7.20 7.15 33.93
CA ASP A 246 -7.73 6.27 34.98
C ASP A 246 -8.30 4.97 34.38
N LEU A 247 -8.98 5.04 33.23
CA LEU A 247 -9.45 3.86 32.51
C LEU A 247 -8.29 2.97 32.05
N LEU A 248 -7.20 3.56 31.56
CA LEU A 248 -6.03 2.80 31.10
C LEU A 248 -5.35 2.02 32.24
N VAL A 249 -5.40 2.53 33.47
CA VAL A 249 -4.86 1.84 34.67
C VAL A 249 -5.71 0.61 35.03
N ALA A 250 -6.98 0.58 34.65
CA ALA A 250 -7.92 -0.48 34.97
C ALA A 250 -8.00 -1.59 33.90
N GLU A 251 -7.27 -1.48 32.79
CA GLU A 251 -7.20 -2.49 31.70
C GLU A 251 -6.25 -3.67 32.00
#